data_AF-A0A1W1WED8-F1
#
_entry.id   AF-A0A1W1WED8-F1
#
_cell.length_a   1.000
_cell.length_b   1.000
_cell.length_c   1.000
_cell.angle_alpha   90.00
_cell.angle_beta   90.00
_cell.angle_gamma   90.00
#
_symmetry.space_group_name_H-M   'P 1'
#
loop_
_entity.id
_entity.type
_entity.pdbx_description
1 polymer ?
#
loop_
_entity_poly.entity_id
_entity_poly.type
_entity_poly.pdbx_seq_one_letter_code
_entity_poly.pdbx_strand_id
1 'polypeptide(L)'
;MQAKRLSTGSRINEPHMADKTVSRQMASRDVSNVWTRLDAQEKQVIAQLSLESVNRYVKTVKELLEEALKAHQVKAGGYFSPLGHFRYLVRVQAVNKELERLRQALMTPSPLHIVMKRLELIRGLLCDILM
;
A
#
# COMPACT_ATOMS: atom_id res chain seq x y z
N MET A 1 14.08 -21.34 66.44
CA MET A 1 13.43 -22.03 65.31
C MET A 1 12.75 -20.99 64.42
N GLN A 2 13.43 -20.54 63.36
CA GLN A 2 12.95 -19.51 62.44
C GLN A 2 12.11 -20.15 61.32
N ALA A 3 10.87 -19.70 61.11
CA ALA A 3 10.08 -20.06 59.94
C ALA A 3 10.10 -18.90 58.93
N LYS A 4 10.90 -19.10 57.88
CA LYS A 4 11.19 -18.17 56.79
C LYS A 4 9.95 -18.06 55.87
N ARG A 5 9.25 -16.93 55.91
CA ARG A 5 8.21 -16.60 54.92
C ARG A 5 8.88 -16.23 53.59
N LEU A 6 8.74 -17.09 52.59
CA LEU A 6 9.12 -16.79 51.20
C LEU A 6 7.97 -16.05 50.53
N SER A 7 8.08 -14.72 50.46
CA SER A 7 7.29 -13.89 49.56
C SER A 7 7.85 -14.07 48.14
N THR A 8 7.22 -14.92 47.33
CA THR A 8 7.46 -14.98 45.89
C THR A 8 6.89 -13.70 45.27
N GLY A 9 7.82 -12.82 44.88
CA GLY A 9 7.52 -11.58 44.21
C GLY A 9 6.78 -11.82 42.90
N SER A 10 5.57 -11.28 42.83
CA SER A 10 4.88 -10.99 41.58
C SER A 10 5.70 -9.94 40.83
N ARG A 11 6.39 -10.35 39.77
CA ARG A 11 6.87 -9.44 38.72
C ARG A 11 6.18 -9.83 37.43
N ILE A 12 5.13 -9.06 37.15
CA ILE A 12 4.51 -8.85 35.86
C ILE A 12 5.64 -8.51 34.89
N ASN A 13 5.98 -9.45 34.00
CA ASN A 13 6.79 -9.18 32.83
C ASN A 13 5.83 -9.27 31.64
N GLU A 14 5.20 -8.14 31.32
CA GLU A 14 4.64 -7.90 30.00
C GLU A 14 5.75 -7.32 29.11
N PRO A 15 6.19 -8.01 28.05
CA PRO A 15 6.84 -7.33 26.95
C PRO A 15 6.08 -7.65 25.66
N HIS A 16 4.91 -7.01 25.43
CA HIS A 16 4.27 -7.19 24.11
C HIS A 16 3.35 -6.05 23.62
N MET A 17 3.65 -4.79 23.95
CA MET A 17 2.93 -3.63 23.39
C MET A 17 3.82 -2.64 22.61
N ALA A 18 5.16 -2.69 22.80
CA ALA A 18 6.08 -1.80 22.09
C ALA A 18 6.33 -2.23 20.63
N ASP A 19 6.37 -3.53 20.37
CA ASP A 19 6.72 -4.06 19.04
C ASP A 19 5.60 -3.80 18.00
N LYS A 20 4.33 -3.93 18.43
CA LYS A 20 3.16 -3.68 17.58
C LYS A 20 2.98 -2.19 17.23
N THR A 21 3.37 -1.28 18.12
CA THR A 21 3.24 0.17 17.89
C THR A 21 4.35 0.69 16.96
N VAL A 22 5.57 0.17 17.10
CA VAL A 22 6.69 0.49 16.20
C VAL A 22 6.46 -0.07 14.79
N SER A 23 6.06 -1.34 14.63
CA SER A 23 5.73 -1.88 13.29
C SER A 23 4.57 -1.15 12.61
N ARG A 24 3.56 -0.72 13.35
CA ARG A 24 2.44 0.06 12.80
C ARG A 24 2.87 1.46 12.36
N GLN A 25 3.72 2.13 13.14
CA GLN A 25 4.28 3.44 12.76
C GLN A 25 5.23 3.34 11.56
N MET A 26 6.06 2.29 11.48
CA MET A 26 6.93 2.06 10.32
C MET A 26 6.12 1.77 9.05
N ALA A 27 5.13 0.86 9.11
CA ALA A 27 4.23 0.60 7.98
C ALA A 27 3.48 1.85 7.51
N SER A 28 3.13 2.76 8.42
CA SER A 28 2.49 4.04 8.06
C SER A 28 3.45 5.04 7.41
N ARG A 29 4.73 5.05 7.80
CA ARG A 29 5.77 5.91 7.21
C ARG A 29 6.18 5.42 5.82
N ASP A 30 6.29 4.11 5.64
CA ASP A 30 6.65 3.50 4.35
C ASP A 30 5.57 3.78 3.30
N VAL A 31 4.28 3.64 3.67
CA VAL A 31 3.16 3.99 2.79
C VAL A 31 3.15 5.49 2.44
N SER A 32 3.40 6.38 3.40
CA SER A 32 3.48 7.84 3.16
C SER A 32 4.60 8.21 2.18
N ASN A 33 5.76 7.56 2.29
CA ASN A 33 6.88 7.78 1.38
C ASN A 33 6.54 7.32 -0.05
N VAL A 34 5.85 6.19 -0.20
CA VAL A 34 5.42 5.69 -1.52
C VAL A 34 4.35 6.60 -2.14
N TRP A 35 3.41 7.13 -1.36
CA TRP A 35 2.44 8.14 -1.85
C TRP A 35 3.12 9.42 -2.36
N THR A 36 4.14 9.90 -1.65
CA THR A 36 4.89 11.09 -2.06
C THR A 36 5.64 10.83 -3.39
N ARG A 37 6.18 9.62 -3.56
CA ARG A 37 6.78 9.20 -4.84
C ARG A 37 5.72 9.09 -5.94
N LEU A 38 4.53 8.57 -5.64
CA LEU A 38 3.43 8.47 -6.59
C LEU A 38 3.03 9.85 -7.11
N ASP A 39 2.86 10.84 -6.24
CA ASP A 39 2.56 12.23 -6.61
C ASP A 39 3.63 12.83 -7.54
N ALA A 40 4.90 12.57 -7.25
CA ALA A 40 5.99 13.03 -8.10
C ALA A 40 5.95 12.37 -9.48
N GLN A 41 5.60 11.08 -9.56
CA GLN A 41 5.47 10.36 -10.83
C GLN A 41 4.25 10.83 -11.63
N GLU A 42 3.11 11.12 -11.00
CA GLU A 42 1.94 11.69 -11.68
C GLU A 42 2.29 13.02 -12.37
N LYS A 43 3.00 13.91 -11.65
CA LYS A 43 3.50 15.18 -12.22
C LYS A 43 4.46 14.96 -13.39
N GLN A 44 5.33 13.95 -13.31
CA GLN A 44 6.23 13.61 -14.41
C GLN A 44 5.49 13.07 -15.64
N VAL A 45 4.45 12.25 -15.45
CA VAL A 45 3.60 11.77 -16.55
C VAL A 45 2.91 12.93 -17.25
N ILE A 46 2.34 13.86 -16.50
CA ILE A 46 1.68 15.06 -17.05
C ILE A 46 2.68 15.95 -17.80
N ALA A 47 3.89 16.13 -17.27
CA ALA A 47 4.90 17.00 -17.87
C ALA A 47 5.53 16.41 -19.14
N GLN A 48 5.76 15.09 -19.17
CA GLN A 48 6.52 14.43 -20.25
C GLN A 48 5.63 13.76 -21.29
N LEU A 49 4.44 13.29 -20.89
CA LEU A 49 3.53 12.51 -21.74
C LEU A 49 4.23 11.39 -22.51
N SER A 50 5.18 10.73 -21.86
CA SER A 50 6.04 9.72 -22.48
C SER A 50 5.77 8.34 -21.91
N LEU A 51 5.96 7.30 -22.72
CA LEU A 51 5.82 5.92 -22.25
C LEU A 51 6.78 5.60 -21.10
N GLU A 52 7.97 6.20 -21.10
CA GLU A 52 8.96 6.05 -20.05
C GLU A 52 8.45 6.58 -18.70
N SER A 53 7.82 7.77 -18.68
CA SER A 53 7.21 8.35 -17.48
C SER A 53 6.09 7.45 -16.93
N VAL A 54 5.26 6.88 -17.81
CA VAL A 54 4.21 5.93 -17.40
C VAL A 54 4.78 4.63 -16.88
N ASN A 55 5.86 4.10 -17.48
CA ASN A 55 6.51 2.89 -16.96
C ASN A 55 7.06 3.10 -15.54
N ARG A 56 7.64 4.27 -15.25
CA ARG A 56 8.07 4.64 -13.88
C ARG A 56 6.89 4.75 -12.91
N TYR A 57 5.81 5.37 -13.35
CA TYR A 57 4.56 5.45 -12.57
C TYR A 57 4.00 4.05 -12.26
N VAL A 58 3.87 3.18 -13.27
CA VAL A 58 3.44 1.78 -13.12
C VAL A 58 4.29 1.03 -12.12
N LYS A 59 5.62 1.20 -12.16
CA LYS A 59 6.53 0.56 -11.19
C LYS A 59 6.22 1.01 -9.76
N THR A 60 5.98 2.30 -9.56
CA THR A 60 5.63 2.87 -8.24
C THR A 60 4.27 2.35 -7.74
N VAL A 61 3.28 2.22 -8.63
CA VAL A 61 1.98 1.62 -8.30
C VAL A 61 2.13 0.15 -7.88
N LYS A 62 2.99 -0.62 -8.56
CA LYS A 62 3.27 -2.02 -8.18
C LYS A 62 3.92 -2.10 -6.80
N GLU A 63 4.93 -1.27 -6.53
CA GLU A 63 5.57 -1.18 -5.21
C GLU A 63 4.54 -0.88 -4.11
N LEU A 64 3.60 0.06 -4.35
CA LEU A 64 2.53 0.39 -3.41
C LEU A 64 1.60 -0.80 -3.13
N LEU A 65 1.18 -1.52 -4.16
CA LEU A 65 0.30 -2.69 -4.03
C LEU A 65 0.99 -3.86 -3.32
N GLU A 66 2.28 -4.06 -3.54
CA GLU A 66 3.07 -5.07 -2.83
C GLU A 66 3.18 -4.74 -1.34
N GLU A 67 3.43 -3.48 -0.99
CA GLU A 67 3.45 -3.05 0.42
C GLU A 67 2.07 -3.15 1.07
N ALA A 68 1.00 -2.80 0.35
CA ALA A 68 -0.38 -2.99 0.81
C ALA A 68 -0.64 -4.46 1.16
N LEU A 69 -0.26 -5.37 0.27
CA LEU A 69 -0.44 -6.81 0.46
C LEU A 69 0.32 -7.33 1.69
N LYS A 70 1.59 -6.93 1.85
CA LYS A 70 2.39 -7.29 3.03
C LYS A 70 1.72 -6.80 4.31
N ALA A 71 1.26 -5.55 4.34
CA ALA A 71 0.57 -4.99 5.50
C ALA A 71 -0.73 -5.75 5.84
N HIS A 72 -1.49 -6.18 4.84
CA HIS A 72 -2.67 -7.02 5.04
C HIS A 72 -2.33 -8.41 5.61
N GLN A 73 -1.27 -9.06 5.11
CA GLN A 73 -0.84 -10.36 5.62
C GLN A 73 -0.38 -10.31 7.08
N VAL A 74 0.34 -9.24 7.47
CA VAL A 74 0.78 -9.02 8.85
C VAL A 74 -0.42 -8.78 9.78
N LYS A 75 -1.43 -8.01 9.34
CA LYS A 75 -2.65 -7.73 10.14
C LYS A 75 -3.56 -8.94 10.28
N ALA A 76 -3.58 -9.83 9.29
CA ALA A 76 -4.49 -10.99 9.26
C ALA A 76 -4.12 -12.10 10.25
N GLY A 77 -2.95 -12.05 10.90
CA GLY A 77 -2.58 -12.92 12.03
C GLY A 77 -3.04 -14.37 11.87
N GLY A 78 -2.56 -15.06 10.83
CA GLY A 78 -2.86 -16.48 10.57
C GLY A 78 -4.28 -16.81 10.08
N TYR A 79 -5.22 -15.86 10.02
CA TYR A 79 -6.58 -16.09 9.54
C TYR A 79 -6.71 -15.76 8.05
N PHE A 80 -6.79 -16.78 7.20
CA PHE A 80 -7.01 -16.62 5.76
C PHE A 80 -8.51 -16.44 5.46
N SER A 81 -8.89 -15.34 4.79
CA SER A 81 -10.24 -15.13 4.27
C SER A 81 -10.23 -15.24 2.73
N PRO A 82 -10.74 -16.35 2.15
CA PRO A 82 -10.79 -16.52 0.69
C PRO A 82 -11.58 -15.39 -0.01
N LEU A 83 -12.69 -14.96 0.60
CA LEU A 83 -13.52 -13.87 0.09
C LEU A 83 -12.80 -12.52 0.16
N GLY A 84 -12.06 -12.26 1.24
CA GLY A 84 -11.23 -11.05 1.37
C GLY A 84 -10.13 -11.01 0.32
N HIS A 85 -9.45 -12.14 0.12
CA HIS A 85 -8.43 -12.29 -0.92
C HIS A 85 -8.99 -12.10 -2.32
N PHE A 86 -10.16 -12.69 -2.62
CA PHE A 86 -10.83 -12.50 -3.91
C PHE A 86 -11.20 -11.04 -4.16
N ARG A 87 -11.78 -10.35 -3.16
CA ARG A 87 -12.10 -8.91 -3.26
C ARG A 87 -10.85 -8.07 -3.53
N TYR A 88 -9.74 -8.38 -2.87
CA TYR A 88 -8.45 -7.72 -3.11
C TYR A 88 -7.98 -7.92 -4.55
N LEU A 89 -8.01 -9.17 -5.06
CA LEU A 89 -7.63 -9.48 -6.44
C LEU A 89 -8.48 -8.73 -7.47
N VAL A 90 -9.79 -8.62 -7.24
CA VAL A 90 -10.71 -7.86 -8.12
C VAL A 90 -10.34 -6.37 -8.16
N ARG A 91 -10.03 -5.77 -7.00
CA ARG A 91 -9.58 -4.36 -6.93
C ARG A 91 -8.24 -4.15 -7.65
N VAL A 92 -7.27 -5.04 -7.44
CA VAL A 92 -5.98 -5.00 -8.16
C VAL A 92 -6.19 -5.16 -9.67
N GLN A 93 -7.11 -6.01 -10.10
CA GLN A 93 -7.45 -6.15 -11.52
C GLN A 93 -8.03 -4.85 -12.11
N ALA A 94 -8.82 -4.11 -11.33
CA ALA A 94 -9.33 -2.80 -11.76
C ALA A 94 -8.18 -1.79 -11.95
N VAL A 95 -7.20 -1.75 -11.03
CA VAL A 95 -6.00 -0.92 -11.17
C VAL A 95 -5.22 -1.30 -12.44
N ASN A 96 -4.98 -2.59 -12.67
CA ASN A 96 -4.26 -3.07 -13.86
C ASN A 96 -4.94 -2.68 -15.17
N LYS A 97 -6.28 -2.78 -15.24
CA LYS A 97 -7.05 -2.33 -16.41
C LYS A 97 -6.83 -0.84 -16.66
N GLU A 98 -6.76 -0.03 -15.61
CA GLU A 98 -6.63 1.41 -15.74
C GLU A 98 -5.21 1.88 -16.07
N LEU A 99 -4.19 1.16 -15.59
CA LEU A 99 -2.81 1.34 -16.04
C LEU A 99 -2.65 1.01 -17.54
N GLU A 100 -3.33 -0.03 -18.03
CA GLU A 100 -3.32 -0.36 -19.45
C GLU A 100 -4.02 0.71 -20.28
N ARG A 101 -5.16 1.23 -19.82
CA ARG A 101 -5.84 2.35 -20.49
C ARG A 101 -5.00 3.63 -20.49
N LEU A 102 -4.24 3.90 -19.42
CA LEU A 102 -3.29 5.01 -19.37
C LEU A 102 -2.18 4.85 -20.42
N ARG A 103 -1.63 3.64 -20.56
CA ARG A 103 -0.63 3.32 -21.59
C ARG A 103 -1.20 3.54 -22.99
N GLN A 104 -2.40 3.04 -23.26
CA GLN A 104 -3.08 3.21 -24.55
C GLN A 104 -3.37 4.68 -24.89
N ALA A 105 -3.70 5.49 -23.88
CA ALA A 105 -3.91 6.92 -24.05
C ALA A 105 -2.63 7.64 -24.53
N LEU A 106 -1.43 7.13 -24.23
CA LEU A 106 -0.18 7.69 -24.75
C LEU A 106 0.22 7.15 -26.12
N MET A 107 -0.28 5.97 -26.53
CA MET A 107 0.02 5.39 -27.84
C MET A 107 -0.80 6.00 -28.98
N THR A 108 -1.90 6.68 -28.64
CA THR A 108 -2.76 7.41 -29.56
C THR A 108 -2.67 8.90 -29.23
N PRO A 109 -2.88 9.82 -30.18
CA PRO A 109 -2.98 11.24 -29.87
C PRO A 109 -4.21 11.49 -28.98
N SER A 110 -4.04 11.33 -27.67
CA SER A 110 -5.07 11.59 -26.67
C SER A 110 -4.87 12.98 -26.08
N PRO A 111 -5.97 13.73 -25.88
CA PRO A 111 -5.92 14.95 -25.10
C PRO A 111 -5.35 14.72 -23.68
N LEU A 112 -4.57 15.68 -23.17
CA LEU A 112 -3.99 15.66 -21.82
C LEU A 112 -5.03 15.37 -20.73
N HIS A 113 -6.25 15.90 -20.86
CA HIS A 113 -7.33 15.67 -19.89
C HIS A 113 -7.70 14.18 -19.73
N ILE A 114 -7.52 13.37 -20.77
CA ILE A 114 -7.75 11.91 -20.70
C ILE A 114 -6.69 11.27 -19.81
N VAL A 115 -5.42 11.63 -20.00
CA VAL A 115 -4.30 11.13 -19.19
C VAL A 115 -4.50 11.49 -17.71
N MET A 116 -4.85 12.75 -17.43
CA MET A 116 -5.13 13.22 -16.06
C MET A 116 -6.27 12.44 -15.41
N LYS A 117 -7.40 12.28 -16.13
CA LYS A 117 -8.54 11.49 -15.64
C LYS A 117 -8.15 10.05 -15.32
N ARG A 118 -7.29 9.41 -16.12
CA ARG A 118 -6.82 8.05 -15.83
C ARG A 118 -5.94 8.00 -14.58
N LEU A 119 -5.05 8.97 -14.39
CA LEU A 119 -4.24 9.07 -13.18
C LEU A 119 -5.11 9.21 -11.93
N GLU A 120 -6.12 10.09 -11.96
CA GLU A 120 -7.08 10.27 -10.86
C GLU A 120 -7.86 8.99 -10.55
N LEU A 121 -8.32 8.26 -11.58
CA LEU A 121 -9.03 6.99 -11.40
C LEU A 121 -8.12 5.93 -10.76
N ILE A 122 -6.86 5.83 -11.19
CA ILE A 122 -5.90 4.91 -10.59
C ILE A 122 -5.68 5.28 -9.12
N ARG A 123 -5.49 6.56 -8.82
CA ARG A 123 -5.33 7.04 -7.45
C ARG A 123 -6.52 6.67 -6.56
N GLY A 124 -7.74 6.88 -7.04
CA GLY A 124 -8.97 6.48 -6.33
C GLY A 124 -9.00 4.98 -6.01
N LEU A 125 -8.68 4.14 -7.00
CA LEU A 125 -8.62 2.68 -6.81
C LEU A 125 -7.54 2.27 -5.80
N LEU A 126 -6.40 2.97 -5.75
CA LEU A 126 -5.35 2.70 -4.77
C LEU A 126 -5.79 3.09 -3.36
N CYS A 127 -6.50 4.22 -3.19
CA CYS A 127 -7.12 4.59 -1.93
C CYS A 127 -8.11 3.52 -1.45
N ASP A 128 -8.96 3.00 -2.34
CA ASP A 128 -9.93 1.94 -2.02
C ASP A 128 -9.27 0.62 -1.61
N ILE A 129 -8.03 0.36 -2.03
CA ILE A 129 -7.27 -0.84 -1.64
C ILE A 129 -6.60 -0.65 -0.28
N LEU A 130 -6.10 0.56 -0.02
CA LEU A 130 -5.28 0.87 1.16
C LEU A 130 -6.10 1.25 2.41
N MET A 131 -7.33 1.72 2.24
CA MET A 131 -8.30 1.97 3.32
C MET A 131 -9.17 0.75 3.60
#